data_AF-A0A0A2WQT8-F1
#
_entry.id   AF-A0A0A2WQT8-F1
#
_cell.length_a   1.000
_cell.length_b   1.000
_cell.length_c   1.000
_cell.angle_alpha   90.00
_cell.angle_beta   90.00
_cell.angle_gamma   90.00
#
_symmetry.space_group_name_H-M   'P 1'
#
loop_
_entity.id
_entity.type
_entity.pdbx_description
1 polymer ?
#
loop_
_entity_poly.entity_id
_entity_poly.type
_entity_poly.pdbx_seq_one_letter_code
_entity_poly.pdbx_strand_id
1 'polypeptide(L)'
;MRRREALFWLLAGCFSVGGWALGEEGKGDKKKSEGDKKKGEKEKKSQPVYYGKVEATDGKRVWVGGRSLEVDSPLLPFLTPGMVVGVEDGRLSVLSPGSWAYYQGPRSPLLPGEGRVRVWWAEGRLWHALPTGDKETFLVARYRRGAWEEVPPGVFALPRPGREGWWLVRLRGLEGKPERFLER
;
A
#
# COMPACT_ATOMS: atom_id res chain seq x y z
N MET A 1 -14.08 -21.84 40.46
CA MET A 1 -13.71 -23.14 39.88
C MET A 1 -12.91 -22.92 38.60
N ARG A 2 -11.73 -23.55 38.51
CA ARG A 2 -10.95 -24.00 37.33
C ARG A 2 -10.52 -22.93 36.31
N ARG A 3 -9.28 -22.42 36.37
CA ARG A 3 -8.02 -23.02 35.84
C ARG A 3 -8.16 -23.62 34.45
N ARG A 4 -7.54 -22.98 33.45
CA ARG A 4 -6.81 -23.66 32.35
C ARG A 4 -5.62 -22.79 31.93
N GLU A 5 -4.49 -23.07 32.57
CA GLU A 5 -3.16 -22.94 32.00
C GLU A 5 -2.95 -24.05 30.96
N ALA A 6 -2.17 -23.78 29.91
CA ALA A 6 -1.36 -24.79 29.24
C ALA A 6 -0.24 -24.10 28.44
N LEU A 7 0.93 -23.97 29.06
CA LEU A 7 2.24 -24.03 28.39
C LEU A 7 2.42 -25.43 27.79
N PHE A 8 3.19 -25.57 26.70
CA PHE A 8 4.21 -26.62 26.42
C PHE A 8 4.78 -26.30 25.01
N TRP A 9 5.97 -25.70 24.89
CA TRP A 9 7.33 -26.28 24.83
C TRP A 9 7.71 -26.96 23.49
N LEU A 10 8.93 -26.62 23.05
CA LEU A 10 9.87 -27.33 22.16
C LEU A 10 9.64 -27.35 20.65
N LEU A 11 10.58 -26.71 19.94
CA LEU A 11 11.61 -27.46 19.20
C LEU A 11 12.89 -26.61 19.08
N ALA A 12 13.85 -26.91 19.96
CA ALA A 12 15.27 -26.71 19.73
C ALA A 12 15.86 -28.08 19.34
N GLY A 13 16.68 -28.10 18.30
CA GLY A 13 17.39 -29.28 17.79
C GLY A 13 17.79 -29.07 16.32
N CYS A 14 18.96 -28.48 16.05
CA CYS A 14 20.24 -29.16 15.80
C CYS A 14 20.43 -29.59 14.33
N PHE A 15 21.23 -28.83 13.58
CA PHE A 15 22.16 -29.29 12.53
C PHE A 15 23.30 -28.25 12.44
N SER A 16 24.46 -28.54 13.07
CA SER A 16 25.76 -28.90 12.45
C SER A 16 26.42 -27.74 11.69
N VAL A 17 27.39 -27.04 12.29
CA VAL A 17 28.85 -27.26 12.17
C VAL A 17 29.35 -27.29 10.71
N GLY A 18 30.04 -26.22 10.33
CA GLY A 18 30.90 -26.13 9.16
C GLY A 18 31.97 -25.08 9.42
N GLY A 19 33.09 -25.51 10.01
CA GLY A 19 34.21 -24.64 10.36
C GLY A 19 35.01 -24.21 9.13
N TRP A 20 35.55 -22.99 9.19
CA TRP A 20 36.70 -22.59 8.39
C TRP A 20 37.75 -22.04 9.34
N ALA A 21 38.92 -22.63 9.22
CA ALA A 21 40.04 -22.55 10.12
C ALA A 21 40.74 -21.19 10.11
N LEU A 22 41.31 -20.85 11.27
CA LEU A 22 42.47 -19.98 11.39
C LEU A 22 43.59 -20.45 10.46
N GLY A 23 44.22 -19.50 9.76
CA GLY A 23 45.51 -19.65 9.09
C GLY A 23 46.33 -18.37 9.31
N GLU A 24 47.57 -18.58 9.75
CA GLU A 24 48.50 -17.66 10.41
C GLU A 24 48.99 -16.41 9.66
N GLU A 25 49.58 -15.54 10.47
CA GLU A 25 50.38 -14.36 10.19
C GLU A 25 51.46 -14.52 9.10
N GLY A 26 51.63 -13.44 8.34
CA GLY A 26 52.81 -13.21 7.50
C GLY A 26 53.02 -11.71 7.28
N LYS A 27 53.94 -11.13 8.06
CA LYS A 27 54.47 -9.76 7.90
C LYS A 27 55.06 -9.53 6.50
N GLY A 28 54.82 -8.36 5.93
CA GLY A 28 55.51 -7.87 4.73
C GLY A 28 55.21 -6.41 4.44
N ASP A 29 56.24 -5.57 4.58
CA ASP A 29 56.22 -4.11 4.62
C ASP A 29 55.92 -3.38 3.29
N LYS A 30 55.33 -2.19 3.44
CA LYS A 30 55.39 -0.96 2.62
C LYS A 30 55.49 -1.04 1.08
N LYS A 31 54.47 -0.46 0.45
CA LYS A 31 54.67 0.61 -0.55
C LYS A 31 53.52 1.63 -0.53
N LYS A 32 53.88 2.89 -0.26
CA LYS A 32 53.07 4.09 -0.52
C LYS A 32 52.87 4.23 -2.04
N SER A 33 51.63 4.42 -2.46
CA SER A 33 51.32 5.19 -3.67
C SER A 33 50.14 6.11 -3.34
N GLU A 34 50.42 7.40 -3.45
CA GLU A 34 49.46 8.50 -3.44
C GLU A 34 48.41 8.36 -4.53
N GLY A 35 47.24 8.94 -4.25
CA GLY A 35 46.45 9.57 -5.30
C GLY A 35 45.43 8.68 -6.00
N ASP A 36 44.29 8.44 -5.36
CA ASP A 36 43.03 8.84 -5.98
C ASP A 36 41.92 8.94 -4.93
N LYS A 37 41.51 10.17 -4.60
CA LYS A 37 40.29 10.42 -3.83
C LYS A 37 39.10 10.16 -4.77
N LYS A 38 38.80 8.88 -5.03
CA LYS A 38 37.48 8.49 -5.50
C LYS A 38 36.49 8.85 -4.40
N LYS A 39 35.79 9.95 -4.67
CA LYS A 39 34.60 10.43 -3.97
C LYS A 39 33.69 9.21 -3.78
N GLY A 40 33.72 8.63 -2.59
CA GLY A 40 32.88 7.50 -2.25
C GLY A 40 31.45 7.91 -2.53
N GLU A 41 30.88 7.32 -3.58
CA GLU A 41 29.44 7.22 -3.72
C GLU A 41 28.99 6.57 -2.42
N LYS A 42 28.44 7.37 -1.50
CA LYS A 42 27.73 6.84 -0.36
C LYS A 42 26.70 5.92 -0.97
N GLU A 43 26.89 4.60 -0.83
CA GLU A 43 25.82 3.63 -1.00
C GLU A 43 24.65 4.18 -0.21
N LYS A 44 23.66 4.73 -0.93
CA LYS A 44 22.35 4.96 -0.35
C LYS A 44 21.93 3.58 0.09
N LYS A 45 22.01 3.29 1.38
CA LYS A 45 21.35 2.13 1.98
C LYS A 45 19.90 2.26 1.56
N SER A 46 19.51 1.53 0.50
CA SER A 46 18.13 1.42 0.09
C SER A 46 17.39 0.92 1.32
N GLN A 47 16.43 1.69 1.83
CA GLN A 47 15.67 1.19 2.96
C GLN A 47 14.99 -0.12 2.55
N PRO A 48 14.78 -1.06 3.48
CA PRO A 48 14.15 -2.32 3.16
C PRO A 48 12.81 -2.09 2.46
N VAL A 49 12.62 -2.74 1.32
CA VAL A 49 11.35 -2.74 0.63
C VAL A 49 10.47 -3.83 1.25
N TYR A 50 9.31 -3.43 1.74
CA TYR A 50 8.32 -4.36 2.30
C TYR A 50 7.23 -4.62 1.29
N TYR A 51 6.84 -5.88 1.14
CA TYR A 51 5.75 -6.29 0.27
C TYR A 51 4.79 -7.19 1.01
N GLY A 52 3.50 -7.05 0.72
CA GLY A 52 2.51 -8.02 1.17
C GLY A 52 1.08 -7.53 1.06
N LYS A 53 0.18 -8.38 1.54
CA LYS A 53 -1.25 -8.11 1.55
C LYS A 53 -1.61 -7.18 2.70
N VAL A 54 -2.43 -6.16 2.42
CA VAL A 54 -3.04 -5.29 3.41
C VAL A 54 -3.96 -6.14 4.29
N GLU A 55 -3.72 -6.08 5.59
CA GLU A 55 -4.54 -6.71 6.62
C GLU A 55 -5.48 -5.67 7.25
N ALA A 56 -4.97 -4.46 7.49
CA ALA A 56 -5.69 -3.34 8.06
C ALA A 56 -4.97 -2.01 7.76
N THR A 57 -5.68 -0.91 7.97
CA THR A 57 -5.12 0.45 7.97
C THR A 57 -5.69 1.26 9.13
N ASP A 58 -4.87 2.11 9.70
CA ASP A 58 -5.29 3.28 10.47
C ASP A 58 -4.82 4.50 9.65
N GLY A 59 -5.35 5.70 9.89
CA GLY A 59 -5.04 6.86 9.03
C GLY A 59 -3.56 7.23 8.86
N LYS A 60 -2.62 6.55 9.52
CA LYS A 60 -1.16 6.76 9.42
C LYS A 60 -0.37 5.46 9.16
N ARG A 61 -0.93 4.29 9.42
CA ARG A 61 -0.24 2.99 9.36
C ARG A 61 -0.98 1.98 8.49
N VAL A 62 -0.20 1.14 7.84
CA VAL A 62 -0.68 -0.04 7.12
C VAL A 62 -0.12 -1.31 7.78
N TRP A 63 -0.97 -2.32 7.95
CA TRP A 63 -0.57 -3.64 8.43
C TRP A 63 -0.38 -4.59 7.25
N VAL A 64 0.82 -5.16 7.15
CA VAL A 64 1.24 -6.04 6.07
C VAL A 64 2.10 -7.17 6.63
N GLY A 65 1.66 -8.43 6.46
CA GLY A 65 2.41 -9.60 6.88
C GLY A 65 2.72 -9.61 8.39
N GLY A 66 1.73 -9.24 9.21
CA GLY A 66 1.87 -9.12 10.67
C GLY A 66 2.75 -7.95 11.16
N ARG A 67 3.17 -7.03 10.29
CA ARG A 67 3.94 -5.84 10.65
C ARG A 67 3.13 -4.58 10.44
N SER A 68 3.31 -3.61 11.34
CA SER A 68 2.74 -2.26 11.20
C SER A 68 3.81 -1.33 10.63
N LEU A 69 3.49 -0.67 9.51
CA LEU A 69 4.39 0.25 8.81
C LEU A 69 3.76 1.64 8.76
N GLU A 70 4.50 2.66 9.19
CA GLU A 70 4.10 4.05 9.03
C GLU A 70 4.37 4.50 7.59
N VAL A 71 3.36 5.07 6.94
CA VAL A 71 3.44 5.47 5.54
C VAL A 71 2.80 6.83 5.33
N ASP A 72 3.48 7.70 4.61
CA ASP A 72 2.94 9.00 4.23
C ASP A 72 2.23 8.90 2.88
N SER A 73 0.99 8.39 2.87
CA SER A 73 0.19 8.23 1.65
C SER A 73 -1.14 8.97 1.72
N PRO A 74 -1.49 9.80 0.73
CA PRO A 74 -2.87 10.27 0.59
C PRO A 74 -3.83 9.13 0.25
N LEU A 75 -3.33 8.00 -0.29
CA LEU A 75 -4.14 6.83 -0.65
C LEU A 75 -4.41 5.87 0.51
N LEU A 76 -3.70 6.01 1.63
CA LEU A 76 -3.77 5.07 2.75
C LEU A 76 -5.20 4.84 3.26
N PRO A 77 -6.05 5.88 3.44
CA PRO A 77 -7.41 5.70 3.96
C PRO A 77 -8.34 4.90 3.03
N PHE A 78 -7.94 4.70 1.77
CA PHE A 78 -8.76 4.06 0.74
C PHE A 78 -8.29 2.64 0.42
N LEU A 79 -7.28 2.13 1.12
CA LEU A 79 -6.88 0.72 0.97
C LEU A 79 -7.89 -0.19 1.68
N THR A 80 -8.02 -1.41 1.18
CA THR A 80 -8.91 -2.43 1.75
C THR A 80 -8.16 -3.74 1.96
N PRO A 81 -8.51 -4.55 2.98
CA PRO A 81 -7.92 -5.87 3.17
C PRO A 81 -8.07 -6.71 1.91
N GLY A 82 -6.98 -7.25 1.39
CA GLY A 82 -7.02 -7.82 0.03
C GLY A 82 -5.90 -7.32 -0.87
N MET A 83 -5.70 -6.01 -0.87
CA MET A 83 -4.73 -5.34 -1.75
C MET A 83 -3.31 -5.75 -1.40
N VAL A 84 -2.46 -5.92 -2.40
CA VAL A 84 -1.02 -6.11 -2.26
C VAL A 84 -0.35 -4.75 -2.43
N VAL A 85 0.49 -4.38 -1.47
CA VAL A 85 1.22 -3.12 -1.48
C VAL A 85 2.73 -3.35 -1.37
N GLY A 86 3.49 -2.41 -1.93
CA GLY A 86 4.92 -2.25 -1.69
C GLY A 86 5.16 -0.98 -0.89
N VAL A 87 5.98 -1.06 0.16
CA VAL A 87 6.43 0.09 0.96
C VAL A 87 7.94 0.22 0.85
N GLU A 88 8.40 1.31 0.25
CA GLU A 88 9.81 1.65 0.05
C GLU A 88 10.07 3.07 0.54
N ASP A 89 11.04 3.29 1.42
CA ASP A 89 11.33 4.61 1.99
C ASP A 89 10.09 5.31 2.60
N GLY A 90 9.20 4.56 3.26
CA GLY A 90 7.92 5.07 3.78
C GLY A 90 6.87 5.40 2.69
N ARG A 91 7.19 5.12 1.43
CA ARG A 91 6.31 5.32 0.29
C ARG A 91 5.54 4.06 -0.07
N LEU A 92 4.21 4.17 -0.02
CA LEU A 92 3.26 3.14 -0.37
C LEU A 92 2.92 3.18 -1.85
N SER A 93 3.04 2.02 -2.49
CA SER A 93 2.57 1.71 -3.84
C SER A 93 1.57 0.55 -3.76
N VAL A 94 0.49 0.62 -4.54
CA VAL A 94 -0.44 -0.51 -4.68
C VAL A 94 0.02 -1.33 -5.89
N LEU A 95 0.33 -2.60 -5.67
CA LEU A 95 0.83 -3.53 -6.69
C LEU A 95 -0.28 -4.41 -7.26
N SER A 96 -1.22 -4.82 -6.41
CA SER A 96 -2.41 -5.58 -6.82
C SER A 96 -3.61 -5.13 -5.99
N PRO A 97 -4.76 -4.84 -6.60
CA PRO A 97 -4.99 -4.83 -8.04
C PRO A 97 -4.23 -3.66 -8.70
N GLY A 98 -3.84 -3.84 -9.98
CA GLY A 98 -3.06 -2.84 -10.71
C GLY A 98 -3.83 -1.55 -11.03
N SER A 99 -5.15 -1.63 -11.00
CA SER A 99 -6.11 -0.53 -11.13
C SER A 99 -7.24 -0.74 -10.13
N TRP A 100 -7.75 0.35 -9.54
CA TRP A 100 -8.89 0.30 -8.62
C TRP A 100 -9.56 1.67 -8.49
N ALA A 101 -10.81 1.65 -8.03
CA ALA A 101 -11.55 2.83 -7.62
C ALA A 101 -12.24 2.58 -6.28
N TYR A 102 -12.41 3.65 -5.50
CA TYR A 102 -13.10 3.67 -4.24
C TYR A 102 -14.25 4.66 -4.29
N TYR A 103 -15.43 4.26 -3.85
CA TYR A 103 -16.59 5.12 -3.68
C TYR A 103 -17.04 5.14 -2.23
N GLN A 104 -17.43 6.31 -1.77
CA GLN A 104 -18.18 6.48 -0.54
C GLN A 104 -19.45 7.26 -0.84
N GLY A 105 -20.61 6.76 -0.45
CA GLY A 105 -21.86 7.47 -0.71
C GLY A 105 -23.13 6.62 -0.56
N PRO A 106 -24.28 7.11 -1.06
CA PRO A 106 -25.50 6.33 -1.16
C PRO A 106 -25.32 4.97 -1.85
N ARG A 107 -26.01 3.95 -1.35
CA ARG A 107 -25.94 2.61 -1.90
C ARG A 107 -26.56 2.51 -3.30
N SER A 108 -27.73 3.12 -3.48
CA SER A 108 -28.37 3.27 -4.79
C SER A 108 -27.75 4.46 -5.54
N PRO A 109 -27.46 4.34 -6.86
CA PRO A 109 -27.83 3.26 -7.77
C PRO A 109 -26.77 2.14 -7.93
N LEU A 110 -25.65 2.19 -7.20
CA LEU A 110 -24.52 1.28 -7.42
C LEU A 110 -24.80 -0.16 -6.99
N LEU A 111 -25.57 -0.32 -5.92
CA LEU A 111 -25.92 -1.61 -5.34
C LEU A 111 -27.40 -1.58 -4.90
N PRO A 112 -28.11 -2.72 -4.94
CA PRO A 112 -29.50 -2.79 -4.51
C PRO A 112 -29.62 -2.59 -2.99
N GLY A 113 -30.61 -1.82 -2.54
CA GLY A 113 -30.93 -1.57 -1.14
C GLY A 113 -30.66 -0.13 -0.68
N GLU A 114 -30.99 0.15 0.57
CA GLU A 114 -30.86 1.48 1.18
C GLU A 114 -29.56 1.65 1.97
N GLY A 115 -29.32 2.89 2.45
CA GLY A 115 -28.19 3.23 3.28
C GLY A 115 -26.98 3.73 2.51
N ARG A 116 -25.83 3.79 3.19
CA ARG A 116 -24.57 4.32 2.67
C ARG A 116 -23.47 3.27 2.76
N VAL A 117 -22.60 3.29 1.76
CA VAL A 117 -21.59 2.26 1.57
C VAL A 117 -20.24 2.86 1.18
N ARG A 118 -19.20 2.10 1.49
CA ARG A 118 -17.87 2.19 0.93
C ARG A 118 -17.68 1.02 -0.01
N VAL A 119 -17.26 1.30 -1.23
CA VAL A 119 -17.19 0.31 -2.30
C VAL A 119 -15.86 0.41 -3.01
N TRP A 120 -15.27 -0.76 -3.28
CA TRP A 120 -14.04 -0.90 -4.04
C TRP A 120 -14.34 -1.67 -5.32
N TRP A 121 -13.96 -1.11 -6.47
CA TRP A 121 -13.91 -1.81 -7.74
C TRP A 121 -12.48 -1.99 -8.17
N ALA A 122 -12.22 -3.13 -8.79
CA ALA A 122 -10.95 -3.43 -9.42
C ALA A 122 -11.15 -4.56 -10.42
N GLU A 123 -10.33 -4.59 -11.47
CA GLU A 123 -10.35 -5.63 -12.50
C GLU A 123 -11.75 -5.77 -13.15
N GLY A 124 -12.46 -4.67 -13.32
CA GLY A 124 -13.78 -4.62 -13.96
C GLY A 124 -14.94 -5.16 -13.10
N ARG A 125 -14.71 -5.43 -11.81
CA ARG A 125 -15.73 -6.02 -10.92
C ARG A 125 -15.74 -5.38 -9.53
N LEU A 126 -16.85 -5.57 -8.84
CA LEU A 126 -16.97 -5.25 -7.42
C LEU A 126 -16.05 -6.15 -6.60
N TRP A 127 -15.13 -5.55 -5.84
CA TRP A 127 -14.21 -6.25 -4.94
C TRP A 127 -14.75 -6.32 -3.52
N HIS A 128 -15.09 -5.16 -2.94
CA HIS A 128 -15.59 -5.06 -1.57
C HIS A 128 -16.70 -4.04 -1.47
N ALA A 129 -17.66 -4.29 -0.59
CA ALA A 129 -18.69 -3.33 -0.19
C ALA A 129 -18.92 -3.43 1.32
N LEU A 130 -18.77 -2.32 2.02
CA LEU A 130 -18.96 -2.22 3.46
C LEU A 130 -19.92 -1.08 3.79
N PRO A 131 -20.76 -1.19 4.83
CA PRO A 131 -21.57 -0.06 5.28
C PRO A 131 -20.68 1.08 5.80
N THR A 132 -21.20 2.31 5.73
CA THR A 132 -20.59 3.47 6.40
C THR A 132 -21.64 4.40 7.01
N GLY A 133 -21.30 5.04 8.13
CA GLY A 133 -22.07 6.14 8.71
C GLY A 133 -21.69 7.51 8.14
N ASP A 134 -20.64 7.59 7.33
CA ASP A 134 -20.12 8.85 6.80
C ASP A 134 -21.09 9.48 5.80
N LYS A 135 -21.42 10.76 6.01
CA LYS A 135 -22.36 11.51 5.17
C LYS A 135 -21.74 12.06 3.89
N GLU A 136 -20.42 12.02 3.78
CA GLU A 136 -19.71 12.49 2.60
C GLU A 136 -19.94 11.57 1.40
N THR A 137 -20.08 12.16 0.21
CA THR A 137 -20.20 11.43 -1.05
C THR A 137 -19.03 11.81 -1.96
N PHE A 138 -18.18 10.84 -2.30
CA PHE A 138 -17.04 11.06 -3.17
C PHE A 138 -16.56 9.77 -3.83
N LEU A 139 -15.72 9.94 -4.84
CA LEU A 139 -15.01 8.89 -5.56
C LEU A 139 -13.51 9.17 -5.50
N VAL A 140 -12.72 8.13 -5.25
CA VAL A 140 -11.26 8.13 -5.44
C VAL A 140 -10.96 7.18 -6.59
N ALA A 141 -10.39 7.71 -7.66
CA ALA A 141 -10.08 6.93 -8.85
C ALA A 141 -8.85 7.52 -9.56
N ARG A 142 -8.20 6.70 -10.38
CA ARG A 142 -7.09 7.14 -11.21
C ARG A 142 -7.61 7.59 -12.58
N TYR A 143 -7.10 8.71 -13.07
CA TYR A 143 -7.28 9.15 -14.45
C TYR A 143 -5.99 8.91 -15.22
N ARG A 144 -6.03 8.13 -16.30
CA ARG A 144 -4.83 7.79 -17.10
C ARG A 144 -5.24 7.51 -18.55
N ARG A 145 -4.41 7.92 -19.52
CA ARG A 145 -4.64 7.71 -20.96
C ARG A 145 -6.02 8.15 -21.45
N GLY A 146 -6.52 9.25 -20.89
CA GLY A 146 -7.81 9.81 -21.31
C GLY A 146 -9.05 9.19 -20.65
N ALA A 147 -8.90 8.27 -19.68
CA ALA A 147 -10.02 7.58 -19.06
C ALA A 147 -9.88 7.46 -17.53
N TRP A 148 -11.02 7.36 -16.85
CA TRP A 148 -11.09 6.99 -15.43
C TRP A 148 -10.98 5.47 -15.29
N GLU A 149 -10.06 5.00 -14.44
CA GLU A 149 -9.83 3.57 -14.22
C GLU A 149 -10.81 3.00 -13.19
N GLU A 150 -11.36 1.82 -13.47
CA GLU A 150 -12.20 1.02 -12.55
C GLU A 150 -13.45 1.74 -12.03
N VAL A 151 -13.87 2.80 -12.70
CA VAL A 151 -15.14 3.46 -12.43
C VAL A 151 -16.24 2.73 -13.22
N PRO A 152 -17.32 2.28 -12.58
CA PRO A 152 -18.45 1.67 -13.27
C PRO A 152 -18.96 2.55 -14.41
N PRO A 153 -18.97 2.04 -15.66
CA PRO A 153 -19.36 2.84 -16.82
C PRO A 153 -20.83 3.25 -16.73
N GLY A 154 -21.14 4.49 -17.13
CA GLY A 154 -22.50 5.00 -17.20
C GLY A 154 -23.14 5.34 -15.84
N VAL A 155 -22.46 5.11 -14.71
CA VAL A 155 -23.01 5.44 -13.39
C VAL A 155 -22.73 6.88 -12.99
N PHE A 156 -21.52 7.38 -13.27
CA PHE A 156 -21.09 8.71 -12.86
C PHE A 156 -20.82 9.61 -14.07
N ALA A 157 -21.28 10.85 -13.99
CA ALA A 157 -20.91 11.90 -14.93
C ALA A 157 -19.63 12.58 -14.41
N LEU A 158 -18.47 12.05 -14.81
CA LEU A 158 -17.15 12.53 -14.38
C LEU A 158 -16.49 13.38 -15.46
N PRO A 159 -16.10 14.64 -15.18
CA PRO A 159 -15.36 15.46 -16.13
C PRO A 159 -13.92 14.94 -16.27
N ARG A 160 -13.27 15.34 -17.38
CA ARG A 160 -11.85 15.07 -17.61
C ARG A 160 -11.00 16.02 -16.75
N PRO A 161 -10.16 15.50 -15.83
CA PRO A 161 -9.20 16.35 -15.14
C PRO A 161 -8.07 16.77 -16.09
N GLY A 162 -7.42 17.90 -15.79
CA GLY A 162 -6.36 18.47 -16.63
C GLY A 162 -5.04 17.69 -16.66
N ARG A 163 -4.86 16.73 -15.74
CA ARG A 163 -3.66 15.88 -15.65
C ARG A 163 -4.01 14.45 -15.27
N GLU A 164 -3.16 13.52 -15.67
CA GLU A 164 -3.22 12.12 -15.23
C GLU A 164 -2.85 11.98 -13.75
N GLY A 165 -3.28 10.88 -13.12
CA GLY A 165 -2.93 10.49 -11.75
C GLY A 165 -4.16 10.22 -10.89
N TRP A 166 -3.98 10.17 -9.57
CA TRP A 166 -5.05 9.86 -8.62
C TRP A 166 -5.84 11.10 -8.22
N TRP A 167 -7.16 10.97 -8.15
CA TRP A 167 -8.03 12.10 -7.81
C TRP A 167 -9.04 11.72 -6.74
N LEU A 168 -9.34 12.69 -5.88
CA LEU A 168 -10.56 12.74 -5.09
C LEU A 168 -11.57 13.62 -5.84
N VAL A 169 -12.73 13.04 -6.14
CA VAL A 169 -13.83 13.65 -6.86
C VAL A 169 -15.03 13.74 -5.93
N ARG A 170 -15.45 14.95 -5.56
CA ARG A 170 -16.71 15.12 -4.81
C ARG A 170 -17.89 14.88 -5.72
N LEU A 171 -18.89 14.19 -5.19
CA LEU A 171 -20.08 13.84 -5.93
C LEU A 171 -21.29 14.61 -5.38
N ARG A 172 -22.06 15.23 -6.28
CA ARG A 172 -23.40 15.75 -6.00
C ARG A 172 -24.40 14.92 -6.80
N GLY A 173 -25.09 14.00 -6.13
CA GLY A 173 -25.80 12.94 -6.84
C GLY A 173 -24.81 12.04 -7.57
N LEU A 174 -24.91 11.98 -8.90
CA LEU A 174 -24.02 11.20 -9.77
C LEU A 174 -23.02 12.06 -10.56
N GLU A 175 -23.06 13.36 -10.38
CA GLU A 175 -22.14 14.31 -11.03
C GLU A 175 -20.88 14.51 -10.18
N GLY A 176 -19.72 14.41 -10.82
CA GLY A 176 -18.43 14.55 -10.17
C GLY A 176 -17.76 15.90 -10.43
N LYS A 177 -17.17 16.46 -9.38
CA LYS A 177 -16.22 17.58 -9.47
C LYS A 177 -14.86 17.12 -8.93
N PRO A 178 -13.83 16.98 -9.77
CA PRO A 178 -12.47 16.70 -9.30
C PRO A 178 -12.01 17.85 -8.41
N GLU A 179 -11.63 17.53 -7.17
CA GLU A 179 -11.22 18.55 -6.20
C GLU A 179 -9.73 18.48 -5.90
N ARG A 180 -9.24 17.28 -5.61
CA ARG A 180 -7.88 17.09 -5.12
C ARG A 180 -7.17 16.03 -5.91
N PHE A 181 -5.93 16.35 -6.24
CA PHE A 181 -4.99 15.40 -6.79
C PHE A 181 -4.23 14.72 -5.65
N LEU A 182 -4.29 13.40 -5.61
CA LEU A 182 -3.68 12.56 -4.60
C LEU A 182 -2.35 12.02 -5.14
N GLU A 183 -1.42 12.92 -5.47
CA GLU A 183 -0.04 12.54 -5.72
C GLU A 183 0.79 12.52 -4.43
N ARG A 184 1.92 11.82 -4.49
CA ARG A 184 2.98 11.84 -3.49
C ARG A 184 4.15 12.64 -4.03
#